data_AF-A0A7S0L957-F1
#
_entry.id   AF-A0A7S0L957-F1
#
_cell.length_a   1.000
_cell.length_b   1.000
_cell.length_c   1.000
_cell.angle_alpha   90.00
_cell.angle_beta   90.00
_cell.angle_gamma   90.00
#
_symmetry.space_group_name_H-M   'P 1'
#
loop_
_entity.id
_entity.type
_entity.pdbx_description
1 polymer ?
#
loop_
_entity_poly.entity_id
_entity_poly.type
_entity_poly.pdbx_seq_one_letter_code
_entity_poly.pdbx_strand_id
1 'polypeptide(L)'
;YFRSAQAIIYVIDAIDWRRMHESSTELQRLLDCRALLGVPLLVLANKQDMPGALGASDIEACLHLGAIRDRPWHCVACSALRKTGLSTGLQWLHLQLVSRGSSVSGHSSQKEQHASSRRQRANAPPQKRDARASHPENSDDTDDSFQ
;
A
#
# COMPACT_ATOMS: atom_id res chain seq x y z
N TYR A 1 7.53 -14.06 26.44
CA TYR A 1 6.67 -14.58 25.38
C TYR A 1 6.94 -13.97 23.99
N PHE A 2 7.05 -12.65 23.81
CA PHE A 2 7.11 -12.03 22.46
C PHE A 2 8.50 -11.78 21.85
N ARG A 3 9.59 -12.35 22.40
CA ARG A 3 10.97 -11.91 22.10
C ARG A 3 11.43 -12.14 20.64
N SER A 4 10.62 -12.84 19.83
CA SER A 4 10.92 -13.19 18.43
C SER A 4 9.68 -13.10 17.52
N ALA A 5 8.60 -12.46 17.97
CA ALA A 5 7.37 -12.40 17.18
C ALA A 5 7.58 -11.53 15.93
N GLN A 6 7.43 -12.13 14.75
CA GLN A 6 7.64 -11.43 13.48
C GLN A 6 6.35 -10.79 12.96
N ALA A 7 5.19 -11.25 13.45
CA ALA A 7 3.86 -10.79 13.08
C ALA A 7 2.88 -10.97 14.24
N ILE A 8 1.82 -10.17 14.24
CA ILE A 8 0.68 -10.30 15.15
C ILE A 8 -0.56 -10.59 14.30
N ILE A 9 -1.30 -11.64 14.65
CA ILE A 9 -2.62 -11.92 14.10
C ILE A 9 -3.61 -11.78 15.25
N TYR A 10 -4.52 -10.82 15.15
CA TYR A 10 -5.51 -10.51 16.16
C TYR A 10 -6.90 -10.84 15.62
N VAL A 11 -7.57 -11.82 16.20
CA VAL A 11 -8.86 -12.31 15.71
C VAL A 11 -9.97 -11.72 16.55
N ILE A 12 -10.92 -11.06 15.90
CA ILE A 12 -12.10 -10.48 16.52
C ILE A 12 -13.33 -11.24 16.06
N ASP A 13 -14.24 -11.47 17.00
CA ASP A 13 -15.57 -11.96 16.68
C ASP A 13 -16.47 -10.79 16.25
N ALA A 14 -16.84 -10.72 14.97
CA ALA A 14 -17.55 -9.57 14.41
C ALA A 14 -18.99 -9.41 14.91
N ILE A 15 -19.58 -10.44 15.54
CA ILE A 15 -20.92 -10.35 16.14
C ILE A 15 -20.90 -9.84 17.59
N ASP A 16 -19.74 -9.84 18.25
CA ASP A 16 -19.62 -9.51 19.67
C ASP A 16 -19.22 -8.04 19.87
N TRP A 17 -20.10 -7.14 19.43
CA TRP A 17 -19.89 -5.69 19.54
C TRP A 17 -19.71 -5.22 20.99
N ARG A 18 -20.29 -5.92 21.96
CA ARG A 18 -20.20 -5.59 23.40
C ARG A 18 -18.78 -5.69 23.93
N ARG A 19 -17.99 -6.63 23.39
CA ARG A 19 -16.60 -6.85 23.81
C ARG A 19 -15.59 -6.04 23.00
N MET A 20 -16.01 -5.28 21.99
CA MET A 20 -15.10 -4.49 21.16
C MET A 20 -14.28 -3.48 21.98
N HIS A 21 -14.88 -2.86 22.99
CA HIS A 21 -14.16 -1.91 23.84
C HIS A 21 -13.05 -2.59 24.68
N GLU A 22 -13.36 -3.76 25.25
CA GLU A 22 -12.39 -4.57 25.99
C GLU A 22 -11.27 -5.04 25.07
N SER A 23 -11.62 -5.57 23.88
CA SER A 23 -10.67 -5.99 22.85
C SER A 23 -9.77 -4.85 22.38
N SER A 24 -10.31 -3.64 22.19
CA SER A 24 -9.51 -2.46 21.83
C SER A 24 -8.49 -2.14 22.92
N THR A 25 -8.91 -2.15 24.19
CA THR A 25 -8.02 -1.90 25.33
C THR A 25 -6.91 -2.95 25.43
N GLU A 26 -7.25 -4.23 25.26
CA GLU A 26 -6.26 -5.31 25.29
C GLU A 26 -5.29 -5.26 24.11
N LEU A 27 -5.79 -4.92 22.92
CA LEU A 27 -4.95 -4.70 21.75
C LEU A 27 -3.93 -3.58 22.00
N GLN A 28 -4.35 -2.43 22.52
CA GLN A 28 -3.41 -1.33 22.83
C GLN A 28 -2.34 -1.76 23.83
N ARG A 29 -2.73 -2.45 24.92
CA ARG A 29 -1.77 -3.00 25.90
C ARG A 29 -0.78 -3.98 25.29
N LEU A 30 -1.26 -4.82 24.35
CA LEU A 30 -0.40 -5.73 23.61
C LEU A 30 0.60 -4.96 22.74
N LEU A 31 0.15 -3.92 22.03
CA LEU A 31 0.99 -3.13 21.13
C LEU A 31 2.02 -2.25 21.86
N ASP A 32 1.73 -1.85 23.10
CA ASP A 32 2.65 -1.10 23.98
C ASP A 32 3.90 -1.90 24.40
N CYS A 33 3.88 -3.22 24.20
CA CYS A 33 5.04 -4.06 24.48
C CYS A 33 6.19 -3.74 23.52
N ARG A 34 7.32 -3.25 24.05
CA ARG A 34 8.54 -2.94 23.25
C ARG A 34 9.02 -4.08 22.35
N ALA A 35 8.80 -5.34 22.76
CA ALA A 35 9.17 -6.51 21.95
C ALA A 35 8.39 -6.62 20.64
N LEU A 36 7.26 -5.91 20.51
CA LEU A 36 6.39 -5.92 19.35
C LEU A 36 6.50 -4.64 18.52
N LEU A 37 7.40 -3.72 18.84
CA LEU A 37 7.54 -2.45 18.11
C LEU A 37 7.82 -2.71 16.61
N GLY A 38 7.04 -2.06 15.74
CA GLY A 38 7.18 -2.22 14.28
C GLY A 38 6.78 -3.59 13.72
N VAL A 39 6.22 -4.48 14.54
CA VAL A 39 5.71 -5.79 14.09
C VAL A 39 4.36 -5.59 13.39
N PRO A 40 4.17 -6.08 12.15
CA PRO A 40 2.92 -5.96 11.42
C PRO A 40 1.76 -6.60 12.17
N LEU A 41 0.60 -5.91 12.15
CA LEU A 41 -0.64 -6.36 12.77
C LEU A 41 -1.68 -6.71 11.70
N LEU A 42 -2.09 -7.98 11.65
CA LEU A 42 -3.25 -8.41 10.89
C LEU A 42 -4.45 -8.58 11.83
N VAL A 43 -5.53 -7.85 11.57
CA VAL A 43 -6.81 -8.03 12.28
C VAL A 43 -7.74 -8.86 11.41
N LEU A 44 -8.29 -9.94 11.96
CA LEU A 44 -9.25 -10.82 11.31
C LEU A 44 -10.62 -10.61 11.93
N ALA A 45 -11.51 -9.93 11.20
CA ALA A 45 -12.91 -9.72 11.58
C ALA A 45 -13.71 -10.99 11.25
N ASN A 46 -13.70 -11.95 12.16
CA ASN A 46 -14.25 -13.30 11.98
C ASN A 46 -15.78 -13.35 12.17
N LYS A 47 -16.40 -14.46 11.75
CA LYS A 47 -17.85 -14.73 11.78
C LYS A 47 -18.71 -13.86 10.85
N GLN A 48 -18.16 -13.46 9.71
CA GLN A 48 -18.91 -12.75 8.67
C GLN A 48 -20.07 -13.56 8.05
N ASP A 49 -20.16 -14.86 8.35
CA ASP A 49 -21.28 -15.73 7.99
C ASP A 49 -22.52 -15.54 8.88
N MET A 50 -22.39 -14.86 10.02
CA MET A 50 -23.48 -14.66 10.97
C MET A 50 -24.24 -13.35 10.72
N PRO A 51 -25.56 -13.33 10.93
CA PRO A 51 -26.33 -12.10 10.84
C PRO A 51 -25.90 -11.10 11.92
N GLY A 52 -25.79 -9.83 11.55
CA GLY A 52 -25.36 -8.76 12.45
C GLY A 52 -23.84 -8.69 12.68
N ALA A 53 -23.04 -9.41 11.89
CA ALA A 53 -21.59 -9.26 11.89
C ALA A 53 -21.19 -7.85 11.43
N LEU A 54 -20.31 -7.20 12.20
CA LEU A 54 -19.72 -5.91 11.86
C LEU A 54 -18.78 -6.05 10.66
N GLY A 55 -18.76 -5.04 9.79
CA GLY A 55 -17.82 -4.97 8.68
C GLY A 55 -16.39 -4.71 9.18
N ALA A 56 -15.41 -4.92 8.30
CA ALA A 56 -14.01 -4.62 8.59
C ALA A 56 -13.81 -3.15 9.00
N SER A 57 -14.45 -2.21 8.28
CA SER A 57 -14.36 -0.77 8.56
C SER A 57 -14.94 -0.37 9.92
N ASP A 58 -16.03 -1.00 10.36
CA ASP A 58 -16.61 -0.73 11.68
C ASP A 58 -15.67 -1.21 12.80
N ILE A 59 -15.06 -2.39 12.61
CA ILE A 59 -14.09 -2.96 13.55
C ILE A 59 -12.80 -2.12 13.56
N GLU A 60 -12.34 -1.63 12.41
CA GLU A 60 -11.21 -0.70 12.33
C GLU A 60 -11.45 0.55 13.18
N ALA A 61 -12.65 1.12 13.10
CA ALA A 61 -13.05 2.27 13.90
C ALA A 61 -13.13 1.92 15.39
N CYS A 62 -13.79 0.82 15.76
CA CYS A 62 -13.94 0.38 17.15
C CYS A 62 -12.60 0.10 17.84
N LEU A 63 -11.66 -0.50 17.12
CA LEU A 63 -10.33 -0.82 17.64
C LEU A 63 -9.35 0.37 17.56
N HIS A 64 -9.76 1.49 16.96
CA HIS A 64 -8.94 2.67 16.75
C HIS A 64 -7.67 2.39 15.93
N LEU A 65 -7.75 1.51 14.92
CA LEU A 65 -6.57 1.11 14.14
C LEU A 65 -5.94 2.28 13.38
N GLY A 66 -6.74 3.27 12.97
CA GLY A 66 -6.26 4.48 12.30
C GLY A 66 -5.33 5.37 13.16
N ALA A 67 -5.30 5.18 14.47
CA ALA A 67 -4.37 5.87 15.37
C ALA A 67 -2.99 5.19 15.42
N ILE A 68 -2.88 3.95 14.98
CA ILE A 68 -1.62 3.19 14.97
C ILE A 68 -0.74 3.69 13.83
N ARG A 69 0.45 4.22 14.17
CA ARG A 69 1.41 4.80 13.21
C ARG A 69 2.80 4.18 13.28
N ASP A 70 3.06 3.35 14.28
CA ASP A 70 4.36 2.75 14.55
C ASP A 70 4.60 1.43 13.81
N ARG A 71 3.59 0.89 13.13
CA ARG A 71 3.62 -0.39 12.40
C ARG A 71 2.58 -0.43 11.28
N PRO A 72 2.81 -1.24 10.23
CA PRO A 72 1.78 -1.51 9.24
C PRO A 72 0.68 -2.40 9.86
N TRP A 73 -0.56 -2.14 9.48
CA TRP A 73 -1.70 -2.96 9.89
C TRP A 73 -2.67 -3.16 8.72
N HIS A 74 -3.48 -4.22 8.82
CA HIS A 74 -4.57 -4.47 7.88
C HIS A 74 -5.70 -5.21 8.59
N CYS A 75 -6.95 -4.86 8.28
CA CYS A 75 -8.14 -5.55 8.77
C CYS A 75 -8.81 -6.27 7.61
N VAL A 76 -9.15 -7.55 7.81
CA VAL A 76 -9.78 -8.38 6.79
C VAL A 76 -11.02 -9.04 7.37
N ALA A 77 -12.16 -8.83 6.71
CA ALA A 77 -13.39 -9.57 6.96
C ALA A 77 -13.18 -11.05 6.60
N CYS A 78 -13.43 -11.95 7.55
CA CYS A 78 -13.23 -13.38 7.33
C CYS A 78 -14.35 -14.24 7.94
N SER A 79 -14.52 -15.44 7.40
CA SER A 79 -15.33 -16.47 8.02
C SER A 79 -14.48 -17.73 8.13
N ALA A 80 -14.11 -18.10 9.36
CA ALA A 80 -13.40 -19.34 9.62
C ALA A 80 -14.23 -20.57 9.19
N LEU A 81 -15.56 -20.50 9.32
CA LEU A 81 -16.48 -21.57 8.92
C LEU A 81 -16.51 -21.74 7.39
N ARG A 82 -16.63 -20.63 6.65
CA ARG A 82 -16.67 -20.63 5.18
C ARG A 82 -15.29 -20.63 4.53
N LYS A 83 -14.22 -20.52 5.34
CA LYS A 83 -12.82 -20.40 4.92
C LYS A 83 -12.56 -19.24 3.95
N THR A 84 -13.28 -18.13 4.12
CA THR A 84 -13.14 -16.92 3.30
C THR A 84 -12.31 -15.86 4.03
N GLY A 85 -11.62 -15.00 3.27
CA GLY A 85 -10.84 -13.86 3.79
C GLY A 85 -9.50 -14.19 4.45
N LEU A 86 -9.33 -15.42 4.98
CA LEU A 86 -8.09 -15.82 5.65
C LEU A 86 -6.87 -15.78 4.71
N SER A 87 -7.00 -16.32 3.49
CA SER A 87 -5.92 -16.33 2.50
C SER A 87 -5.45 -14.92 2.14
N THR A 88 -6.39 -13.99 1.94
CA THR A 88 -6.10 -12.58 1.65
C THR A 88 -5.32 -11.93 2.79
N GLY A 89 -5.77 -12.10 4.04
CA GLY A 89 -5.07 -11.55 5.20
C GLY A 89 -3.67 -12.13 5.38
N LEU A 90 -3.52 -13.44 5.24
CA LEU A 90 -2.21 -14.10 5.34
C LEU A 90 -1.26 -13.71 4.20
N GLN A 91 -1.79 -13.53 2.99
CA GLN A 91 -1.00 -13.04 1.84
C GLN A 91 -0.47 -11.62 2.11
N TRP A 92 -1.31 -10.72 2.62
CA TRP A 92 -0.85 -9.39 3.02
C TRP A 92 0.27 -9.48 4.06
N LEU A 93 0.08 -10.31 5.09
CA LEU A 93 1.06 -10.47 6.15
C LEU A 93 2.39 -11.05 5.63
N HIS A 94 2.33 -12.03 4.73
CA HIS A 94 3.49 -12.59 4.07
C HIS A 94 4.30 -11.51 3.33
N LEU A 95 3.63 -10.64 2.56
CA LEU A 95 4.30 -9.52 1.89
C LEU A 95 5.01 -8.59 2.88
N GLN A 96 4.38 -8.25 4.01
CA GLN A 96 5.01 -7.43 5.05
C GLN A 96 6.27 -8.09 5.63
N LEU A 97 6.25 -9.41 5.82
CA LEU A 97 7.40 -10.15 6.35
C LEU A 97 8.56 -10.22 5.35
N VAL A 98 8.26 -10.48 4.08
CA VAL A 98 9.26 -10.53 3.01
C VAL A 98 9.92 -9.16 2.82
N SER A 99 9.12 -8.09 2.76
CA SER A 99 9.65 -6.72 2.62
C SER A 99 10.58 -6.32 3.77
N ARG A 100 10.35 -6.83 4.98
CA ARG A 100 11.22 -6.57 6.15
C ARG A 100 12.52 -7.39 6.12
N GLY A 101 12.47 -8.61 5.59
CA GLY A 101 13.64 -9.48 5.46
C GLY A 101 14.70 -8.96 4.48
N SER A 102 14.28 -8.19 3.47
CA SER A 102 15.18 -7.62 2.46
C SER A 102 16.01 -6.42 2.93
N SER A 103 15.70 -5.83 4.09
CA SER A 103 16.40 -4.64 4.61
C SER A 103 17.57 -4.96 5.56
N VAL A 104 17.83 -6.24 5.87
CA VAL A 104 18.96 -6.68 6.70
C VAL A 104 20.06 -7.28 5.82
N SER A 105 20.63 -6.48 4.93
CA SER A 105 21.98 -6.69 4.40
C SER A 105 22.46 -5.40 3.74
N GLY A 106 23.43 -4.70 4.34
CA GLY A 106 23.98 -3.48 3.73
C GLY A 106 24.69 -2.49 4.67
N HIS A 107 25.62 -2.95 5.51
CA HIS A 107 26.71 -2.09 5.98
C HIS A 107 27.99 -2.51 5.26
N SER A 108 28.27 -1.89 4.11
CA SER A 108 29.58 -1.38 3.69
C SER A 108 29.61 -1.07 2.20
N SER A 109 30.16 0.12 1.89
CA SER A 109 30.87 0.50 0.66
C SER A 109 30.16 1.36 -0.40
N GLN A 110 30.81 2.52 -0.60
CA GLN A 110 30.99 3.25 -1.87
C GLN A 110 29.99 4.36 -2.24
N LYS A 111 30.24 5.48 -1.56
CA LYS A 111 30.44 6.82 -2.12
C LYS A 111 31.00 6.80 -3.56
N GLU A 112 30.15 6.84 -4.59
CA GLU A 112 30.53 7.20 -5.96
C GLU A 112 29.30 7.66 -6.77
N GLN A 113 28.83 8.88 -6.49
CA GLN A 113 27.87 9.59 -7.34
C GLN A 113 28.28 11.05 -7.44
N HIS A 114 29.36 11.33 -8.18
CA HIS A 114 29.71 12.70 -8.58
C HIS A 114 30.64 12.70 -9.80
N ALA A 115 30.18 12.20 -10.95
CA ALA A 115 30.72 12.57 -12.28
C ALA A 115 30.01 11.83 -13.43
N SER A 116 28.76 12.18 -13.75
CA SER A 116 28.13 11.67 -15.00
C SER A 116 27.14 12.63 -15.67
N SER A 117 27.32 13.95 -15.50
CA SER A 117 26.57 14.96 -16.26
C SER A 117 27.50 15.97 -16.92
N ARG A 118 28.29 15.53 -17.91
CA ARG A 118 29.00 16.47 -18.83
C ARG A 118 29.26 15.92 -20.24
N ARG A 119 28.43 15.01 -20.76
CA ARG A 119 28.69 14.40 -22.09
C ARG A 119 27.51 14.36 -23.08
N GLN A 120 26.52 15.25 -22.97
CA GLN A 120 25.44 15.34 -23.96
C GLN A 120 25.19 16.77 -24.50
N ARG A 121 26.26 17.55 -24.78
CA ARG A 121 26.12 18.87 -25.43
C ARG A 121 27.04 19.12 -26.63
N ALA A 122 27.40 18.07 -27.39
CA ALA A 122 28.38 18.21 -28.46
C ALA A 122 28.03 17.50 -29.77
N ASN A 123 26.74 17.42 -30.14
CA ASN A 123 26.42 16.92 -31.49
C ASN A 123 25.16 17.55 -32.11
N ALA A 124 25.21 18.86 -32.35
CA ALA A 124 24.23 19.56 -33.20
C ALA A 124 24.91 19.94 -34.53
N PRO A 125 24.41 19.48 -35.69
CA PRO A 125 24.95 19.85 -37.00
C PRO A 125 24.51 21.27 -37.43
N PRO A 126 25.33 22.00 -38.22
CA PRO A 126 25.09 23.40 -38.57
C PRO A 126 24.08 23.57 -39.73
N GLN A 127 23.30 24.65 -39.63
CA GLN A 127 22.32 25.11 -40.62
C GLN A 127 22.97 25.54 -41.94
N LYS A 128 22.38 25.13 -43.08
CA LYS A 128 22.60 25.78 -44.37
C LYS A 128 21.34 26.53 -44.81
N ARG A 129 21.54 27.81 -45.08
CA ARG A 129 20.66 28.70 -45.84
C ARG A 129 20.62 28.24 -47.30
N ASP A 130 19.53 28.59 -47.97
CA ASP A 130 19.40 29.00 -49.39
C ASP A 130 17.96 28.64 -49.82
N ALA A 131 17.04 29.61 -49.95
CA ALA A 131 16.86 30.53 -51.08
C ALA A 131 15.76 30.03 -52.06
N ARG A 132 14.74 30.89 -52.20
CA ARG A 132 14.02 31.22 -53.44
C ARG A 132 12.83 30.36 -53.91
N ALA A 133 11.69 31.06 -53.90
CA ALA A 133 10.56 31.04 -54.85
C ALA A 133 9.74 29.76 -55.04
N SER A 134 8.42 29.86 -54.83
CA SER A 134 7.42 30.05 -55.92
C SER A 134 6.00 29.83 -55.36
N HIS A 135 5.13 30.83 -55.54
CA HIS A 135 3.66 30.64 -55.65
C HIS A 135 3.37 29.75 -56.89
N PRO A 136 2.25 28.99 -56.97
CA PRO A 136 0.88 29.55 -57.02
C PRO A 136 -0.24 28.69 -56.38
N GLU A 137 -1.46 29.26 -56.39
CA GLU A 137 -2.80 28.65 -56.64
C GLU A 137 -3.09 27.23 -56.10
N ASN A 138 -4.22 26.91 -55.45
CA ASN A 138 -5.59 27.27 -55.81
C ASN A 138 -6.59 26.83 -54.72
N SER A 139 -7.75 27.50 -54.74
CA SER A 139 -9.14 27.10 -54.42
C SER A 139 -9.45 25.76 -53.73
N ASP A 140 -10.33 25.80 -52.72
CA ASP A 140 -11.51 24.93 -52.55
C ASP A 140 -12.34 25.54 -51.37
N ASP A 141 -13.54 26.12 -51.57
CA ASP A 141 -14.84 25.44 -51.72
C ASP A 141 -14.93 24.25 -50.73
N THR A 142 -15.81 24.13 -49.74
CA THR A 142 -17.23 24.49 -49.62
C THR A 142 -17.58 24.32 -48.13
N ASP A 143 -18.26 25.28 -47.50
CA ASP A 143 -18.94 25.06 -46.19
C ASP A 143 -20.39 24.68 -46.50
N ASP A 144 -20.61 23.37 -46.69
CA ASP A 144 -21.94 22.80 -46.87
C ASP A 144 -22.58 22.59 -45.50
N SER A 145 -23.62 23.40 -45.27
CA SER A 145 -24.85 23.12 -44.54
C SER A 145 -24.94 21.77 -43.82
N PHE A 146 -25.42 21.74 -42.57
CA PHE A 146 -26.60 20.92 -42.29
C PHE A 146 -27.37 21.49 -41.10
N GLN A 147 -28.69 21.59 -41.33
CA GLN A 147 -29.77 21.91 -40.40
C GLN A 147 -29.93 20.83 -39.33
#